data_AF-A0A6G7ZRA5-F1
#
_entry.id   AF-A0A6G7ZRA5-F1
#
_cell.length_a   1.000
_cell.length_b   1.000
_cell.length_c   1.000
_cell.angle_alpha   90.00
_cell.angle_beta   90.00
_cell.angle_gamma   90.00
#
_symmetry.space_group_name_H-M   'P 1'
#
loop_
_entity.id
_entity.type
_entity.pdbx_description
1 polymer ?
#
loop_
_entity_poly.entity_id
_entity_poly.type
_entity_poly.pdbx_seq_one_letter_code
_entity_poly.pdbx_strand_id
1 'polypeptide(L)' 'MADDKPLRSFRESPWRYSQFVILGLIVAGLVKWISPFGWLPSLVVGAIVAISYLLFEKKRGVI' A
#
# COMPACT_ATOMS: atom_id res chain seq x y z
N MET A 1 24.14 2.56 31.14
CA MET A 1 22.98 1.71 30.83
C MET A 1 22.37 2.30 29.57
N ALA A 2 22.56 1.65 28.43
CA ALA A 2 22.02 2.14 27.17
C ALA A 2 20.50 1.95 27.21
N ASP A 3 19.76 3.02 26.96
CA ASP A 3 18.31 2.97 26.73
C ASP A 3 18.03 2.23 25.42
N ASP A 4 18.08 0.90 25.45
CA ASP A 4 17.64 0.04 24.35
C ASP A 4 16.11 0.10 24.27
N LYS A 5 15.58 1.21 23.76
CA LYS A 5 14.18 1.27 23.33
C LYS A 5 14.03 0.21 22.23
N PRO A 6 13.17 -0.81 22.42
CA PRO A 6 12.98 -1.82 21.38
C PRO A 6 12.58 -1.11 20.08
N LEU A 7 13.25 -1.46 18.98
CA LEU A 7 12.90 -0.95 17.66
C LEU A 7 11.40 -1.20 17.45
N ARG A 8 10.61 -0.13 17.41
CA ARG A 8 9.15 -0.22 17.22
C ARG A 8 8.88 -1.02 15.95
N SER A 9 8.08 -2.07 16.08
CA SER A 9 7.71 -2.90 14.95
C SER A 9 6.98 -2.04 13.91
N PHE A 10 7.17 -2.32 12.61
CA PHE A 10 6.39 -1.65 11.55
C PHE A 10 4.88 -1.78 11.77
N ARG A 11 4.43 -2.83 12.47
CA ARG A 11 3.02 -3.00 12.88
C ARG A 11 2.52 -1.92 13.85
N GLU A 12 3.42 -1.33 14.63
CA GLU A 12 3.14 -0.29 15.62
C GLU A 12 3.25 1.12 15.02
N SER A 13 3.73 1.22 13.77
CA SER A 13 3.85 2.50 13.08
C SER A 13 2.46 3.07 12.74
N PRO A 14 2.21 4.37 13.00
CA PRO A 14 0.98 5.03 12.56
C PRO A 14 0.82 5.02 11.03
N TRP A 15 1.93 4.81 10.30
CA TRP A 15 1.97 4.78 8.84
C TRP A 15 1.88 3.38 8.24
N ARG A 16 1.51 2.36 9.03
CA ARG A 16 1.35 0.97 8.55
C ARG A 16 0.46 0.85 7.32
N TYR A 17 -0.54 1.73 7.16
CA TYR A 17 -1.45 1.71 6.02
C TYR A 17 -0.93 2.46 4.77
N SER A 18 0.14 3.24 4.89
CA SER A 18 0.73 3.95 3.74
C SER A 18 1.24 3.00 2.66
N GLN A 19 1.62 1.77 3.04
CA GLN A 19 2.08 0.77 2.08
C GLN A 19 1.03 0.47 1.00
N PHE A 20 -0.27 0.45 1.33
CA PHE A 20 -1.34 0.20 0.37
C PHE A 20 -1.53 1.38 -0.58
N VAL A 21 -1.43 2.60 -0.04
CA VAL A 21 -1.54 3.83 -0.84
C VAL A 21 -0.39 3.92 -1.82
N ILE A 22 0.84 3.69 -1.35
CA ILE A 22 2.05 3.70 -2.19
C ILE A 22 1.94 2.61 -3.26
N LEU A 23 1.54 1.38 -2.90
CA LEU A 23 1.33 0.30 -3.84
C LEU A 23 0.31 0.68 -4.92
N GLY A 24 -0.84 1.25 -4.52
CA GLY A 24 -1.88 1.68 -5.45
C GLY A 24 -1.40 2.77 -6.42
N LEU A 25 -0.61 3.74 -5.94
CA LEU A 25 -0.04 4.79 -6.78
C LEU A 25 1.01 4.26 -7.76
N ILE A 26 1.85 3.31 -7.33
CA ILE A 26 2.82 2.64 -8.21
C ILE A 26 2.08 1.91 -9.33
N VAL A 27 1.04 1.14 -8.98
CA VAL A 27 0.22 0.41 -9.97
C VAL A 27 -0.49 1.38 -10.91
N ALA A 28 -1.08 2.47 -10.40
CA ALA A 28 -1.72 3.47 -11.23
C ALA A 28 -0.74 4.14 -12.20
N GLY A 29 0.47 4.49 -11.73
CA GLY A 29 1.54 5.03 -12.57
C GLY A 29 1.96 4.03 -13.66
N LEU A 30 2.11 2.75 -13.30
CA LEU A 30 2.44 1.69 -14.25
C LEU A 30 1.36 1.53 -15.32
N VAL A 31 0.08 1.45 -14.91
CA VAL A 31 -1.07 1.34 -15.83
C VAL A 31 -1.13 2.56 -16.75
N LYS A 32 -0.95 3.77 -16.21
CA LYS A 32 -0.91 4.99 -17.01
C LYS A 32 0.25 4.99 -18.01
N TRP A 33 1.38 4.39 -17.66
CA TRP A 33 2.57 4.35 -18.51
C TRP A 33 2.43 3.36 -19.68
N ILE A 34 1.86 2.17 -19.42
CA ILE A 34 1.76 1.10 -20.42
C ILE A 34 0.48 1.14 -21.25
N SER A 35 -0.54 1.90 -20.82
CA SER A 35 -1.84 1.95 -21.49
C SER A 35 -2.16 3.34 -22.05
N PRO A 36 -3.00 3.41 -23.11
CA PRO A 36 -3.51 4.67 -23.61
C PRO A 36 -4.58 5.29 -22.69
N PHE A 37 -4.90 4.66 -21.55
CA PHE A 37 -5.93 5.15 -20.65
C PHE A 37 -5.52 6.47 -19.98
N GLY A 38 -6.54 7.26 -19.65
CA GLY A 38 -6.38 8.47 -18.85
C GLY A 38 -5.98 8.15 -17.40
N TRP A 39 -5.72 9.20 -16.63
CA TRP A 39 -5.39 9.07 -15.21
C TRP A 39 -6.53 8.46 -14.38
N LEU A 40 -7.78 8.81 -14.68
CA LEU A 40 -8.94 8.38 -13.91
C LEU A 40 -9.11 6.84 -13.93
N PRO A 41 -9.14 6.16 -15.09
CA PRO A 41 -9.13 4.69 -15.12
C PRO A 41 -7.90 4.07 -14.47
N SER A 42 -6.72 4.68 -14.65
CA SER A 42 -5.46 4.17 -14.09
C SER A 42 -5.47 4.20 -12.54
N LEU A 43 -5.99 5.28 -11.95
CA LEU A 43 -6.18 5.42 -10.51
C LEU A 43 -7.21 4.43 -9.96
N VAL A 44 -8.28 4.16 -10.71
CA VAL A 44 -9.28 3.14 -10.32
C VAL A 44 -8.62 1.76 -10.26
N VAL A 45 -7.80 1.40 -11.25
CA VAL A 45 -7.06 0.12 -11.23
C VAL A 45 -6.10 0.06 -10.04
N GLY A 46 -5.33 1.12 -9.79
CA GLY A 46 -4.44 1.19 -8.63
C GLY A 46 -5.19 1.05 -7.29
N ALA A 47 -6.34 1.71 -7.15
CA ALA A 47 -7.19 1.62 -5.97
C ALA A 47 -7.74 0.19 -5.76
N ILE A 48 -8.20 -0.47 -6.83
CA ILE A 48 -8.67 -1.86 -6.77
C ILE A 48 -7.55 -2.76 -6.23
N VAL A 49 -6.34 -2.67 -6.79
CA VAL A 49 -5.20 -3.49 -6.35
C VAL A 49 -4.83 -3.22 -4.89
N ALA A 50 -4.75 -1.95 -4.48
CA ALA A 50 -4.45 -1.58 -3.10
C ALA A 50 -5.49 -2.14 -2.10
N ILE A 51 -6.78 -2.03 -2.42
CA ILE A 51 -7.88 -2.53 -1.57
C ILE A 51 -7.85 -4.07 -1.53
N SER A 52 -7.68 -4.74 -2.67
CA SER A 52 -7.57 -6.20 -2.70
C SER A 52 -6.40 -6.70 -1.86
N TYR A 53 -5.25 -6.02 -1.92
CA TYR A 53 -4.08 -6.37 -1.12
C TYR A 53 -4.32 -6.13 0.38
N LEU A 54 -4.93 -5.00 0.74
CA LEU A 54 -5.34 -4.71 2.12
C LEU A 54 -6.26 -5.81 2.70
N LEU A 55 -7.29 -6.20 1.94
CA LEU A 55 -8.22 -7.25 2.36
C LEU A 55 -7.53 -8.62 2.49
N PHE A 56 -6.59 -8.92 1.60
CA PHE A 56 -5.80 -10.14 1.65
C PHE A 56 -4.92 -10.19 2.90
N GLU A 57 -4.20 -9.11 3.21
CA GLU A 57 -3.38 -9.04 4.43
C GLU A 57 -4.22 -9.07 5.72
N LYS A 58 -5.39 -8.42 5.71
CA LYS A 58 -6.38 -8.51 6.80
C LYS A 58 -6.85 -9.96 7.01
N LYS A 59 -7.10 -10.71 5.94
CA LYS A 59 -7.48 -12.13 6.02
C LYS A 59 -6.36 -13.01 6.58
N ARG A 60 -5.09 -12.64 6.35
CA ARG A 60 -3.91 -13.38 6.85
C ARG A 60 -3.50 -13.02 8.29
N GLY A 61 -4.14 -12.03 8.94
CA GLY A 61 -3.78 -11.56 10.28
C GLY A 61 -2.45 -10.80 10.35
N VAL A 62 -1.93 -10.36 9.19
CA VAL A 62 -0.70 -9.56 9.09
C VAL A 62 -0.92 -8.15 9.62
N ILE A 63 -2.11 -7.59 9.34
CA ILE A 63 -2.57 -6.25 9.77
C ILE A 63 -3.52 -6.39 10.95
#